data_AF-A0A849GWT2-F1
#
_entry.id   AF-A0A849GWT2-F1
#
_cell.length_a   1.000
_cell.length_b   1.000
_cell.length_c   1.000
_cell.angle_alpha   90.00
_cell.angle_beta   90.00
_cell.angle_gamma   90.00
#
_symmetry.space_group_name_H-M   'P 1'
#
loop_
_entity.id
_entity.type
_entity.pdbx_description
1 polymer ?
#
loop_
_entity_poly.entity_id
_entity_poly.type
_entity_poly.pdbx_seq_one_letter_code
_entity_poly.pdbx_strand_id
1 'polypeptide(L)'
;MIVVEDLHKHFGGFHAVDGSSLEIAEGSITGLIGPNGAGKTTLFNVIAGRLPPTSGRVTMDGEDITGLPPHDLFHKGLLRTFQIAHEFSSMTVRENLMMVPGGQSGETIWNVWVGRKRIEEEERTLLKKADEVL
;
A
#
# COMPACT_ATOMS: atom_id res chain seq x y z
N MET A 1 -11.51 8.97 -3.52
CA MET A 1 -11.70 8.74 -4.98
C MET A 1 -10.34 8.59 -5.65
N ILE A 2 -10.17 7.60 -6.54
CA ILE A 2 -8.95 7.43 -7.35
C ILE A 2 -9.29 7.68 -8.82
N VAL A 3 -8.49 8.49 -9.51
CA VAL A 3 -8.64 8.79 -10.94
C VAL A 3 -7.36 8.43 -11.67
N VAL A 4 -7.48 7.66 -12.73
CA VAL A 4 -6.40 7.26 -13.62
C VAL A 4 -6.67 7.87 -14.99
N GLU A 5 -5.72 8.62 -15.52
CA GLU A 5 -5.85 9.37 -16.77
C GLU A 5 -4.75 8.98 -17.74
N ASP A 6 -5.16 8.47 -18.90
CA ASP A 6 -4.30 8.09 -20.02
C ASP A 6 -3.02 7.36 -19.56
N LEU A 7 -3.17 6.32 -18.74
CA LEU A 7 -2.06 5.64 -18.11
C LEU A 7 -1.40 4.66 -19.07
N HIS A 8 -0.08 4.77 -19.23
CA HIS A 8 0.73 3.91 -20.09
C HIS A 8 1.78 3.17 -19.28
N LYS A 9 2.02 1.91 -19.63
CA LYS A 9 3.15 1.13 -19.15
C LYS A 9 3.70 0.25 -20.26
N HIS A 10 4.87 0.63 -20.76
CA HIS A 10 5.59 -0.09 -21.80
C HIS A 10 6.80 -0.82 -21.22
N PHE A 11 7.07 -2.00 -21.75
CA PHE A 11 8.25 -2.82 -21.48
C PHE A 11 9.00 -3.05 -22.79
N GLY A 12 9.98 -2.19 -23.07
CA GLY A 12 10.62 -2.17 -24.39
C GLY A 12 9.57 -1.93 -25.48
N GLY A 13 9.49 -2.84 -26.46
CA GLY A 13 8.49 -2.77 -27.53
C GLY A 13 7.09 -3.31 -27.16
N PHE A 14 6.88 -3.80 -25.94
CA PHE A 14 5.59 -4.34 -25.52
C PHE A 14 4.78 -3.33 -24.71
N HIS A 15 3.58 -3.00 -25.19
CA HIS A 15 2.67 -2.05 -24.54
C HIS A 15 1.71 -2.83 -23.64
N ALA A 16 2.04 -2.93 -22.35
CA ALA A 16 1.25 -3.71 -21.40
C ALA A 16 0.02 -2.96 -20.90
N VAL A 17 0.10 -1.63 -20.80
CA VAL A 17 -1.02 -0.72 -20.58
C VAL A 17 -0.82 0.42 -21.58
N ASP A 18 -1.85 0.74 -22.35
CA ASP A 18 -1.77 1.64 -23.52
C ASP A 18 -2.97 2.60 -23.47
N GLY A 19 -2.88 3.64 -22.64
CA GLY A 19 -3.89 4.70 -22.51
C GLY A 19 -5.11 4.34 -21.66
N SER A 20 -4.92 3.63 -20.55
CA SER A 20 -6.03 3.27 -19.67
C SER A 20 -6.50 4.46 -18.83
N SER A 21 -7.79 4.78 -18.88
CA SER A 21 -8.42 5.77 -18.00
C SER A 21 -9.58 5.15 -17.24
N LEU A 22 -9.64 5.38 -15.93
CA LEU A 22 -10.70 4.87 -15.06
C LEU A 22 -10.87 5.73 -13.81
N GLU A 23 -12.05 5.66 -13.22
CA GLU A 23 -12.39 6.32 -11.96
C GLU A 23 -12.90 5.28 -10.96
N ILE A 24 -12.40 5.35 -9.73
CA ILE A 24 -12.81 4.51 -8.61
C ILE A 24 -13.42 5.43 -7.56
N ALA A 25 -14.74 5.34 -7.42
CA ALA A 25 -15.49 6.12 -6.45
C ALA A 25 -15.17 5.67 -5.02
N GLU A 26 -15.20 6.60 -4.08
CA GLU A 26 -15.05 6.30 -2.66
C GLU A 26 -16.20 5.40 -2.18
N GLY A 27 -15.90 4.43 -1.32
CA GLY A 27 -16.88 3.47 -0.80
C GLY A 27 -17.39 2.45 -1.84
N SER A 28 -16.83 2.43 -3.05
CA SER A 28 -17.22 1.49 -4.10
C SER A 28 -16.30 0.26 -4.17
N ILE A 29 -16.83 -0.84 -4.70
CA ILE A 29 -16.05 -2.02 -5.06
C ILE A 29 -15.96 -2.08 -6.58
N THR A 30 -14.77 -1.83 -7.13
CA THR A 30 -14.52 -1.87 -8.57
C THR A 30 -13.80 -3.15 -8.96
N GLY A 31 -14.42 -3.95 -9.84
CA GLY A 31 -13.82 -5.15 -10.41
C GLY A 31 -13.21 -4.88 -11.79
N LEU A 32 -11.94 -5.29 -11.99
CA LEU A 32 -11.29 -5.27 -13.30
C LEU A 32 -11.19 -6.68 -13.88
N ILE A 33 -11.89 -6.93 -14.99
CA ILE A 33 -11.91 -8.22 -15.68
C ILE A 33 -11.32 -8.11 -17.08
N GLY A 34 -10.87 -9.24 -17.62
CA GLY A 34 -10.28 -9.33 -18.95
C GLY A 34 -9.45 -10.60 -19.13
N PRO A 35 -9.07 -10.97 -20.37
CA PRO A 35 -8.31 -12.18 -20.64
C PRO A 35 -6.90 -12.15 -20.01
N ASN A 36 -6.27 -13.32 -19.91
CA ASN A 36 -4.86 -13.41 -19.49
C ASN A 36 -3.98 -12.60 -20.46
N GLY A 37 -3.02 -11.84 -19.92
CA GLY A 37 -2.17 -10.96 -20.72
C GLY A 37 -2.75 -9.58 -21.05
N ALA A 38 -4.02 -9.29 -20.71
CA ALA A 38 -4.66 -7.99 -20.97
C ALA A 38 -4.13 -6.81 -20.13
N GLY A 39 -2.96 -6.92 -19.49
CA GLY A 39 -2.39 -5.81 -18.72
C GLY A 39 -2.96 -5.57 -17.32
N LYS A 40 -3.99 -6.31 -16.87
CA LYS A 40 -4.63 -6.11 -15.56
C LYS A 40 -3.65 -6.00 -14.39
N THR A 41 -2.80 -7.02 -14.21
CA THR A 41 -1.79 -7.04 -13.14
C THR A 41 -0.78 -5.90 -13.30
N THR A 42 -0.44 -5.53 -14.53
CA THR A 42 0.44 -4.39 -14.81
C THR A 42 -0.22 -3.09 -14.37
N LEU A 43 -1.48 -2.85 -14.74
CA LEU A 43 -2.24 -1.67 -14.33
C LEU A 43 -2.30 -1.55 -12.81
N PHE A 44 -2.66 -2.63 -12.12
CA PHE A 44 -2.65 -2.68 -10.65
C PHE A 44 -1.27 -2.36 -10.05
N ASN A 45 -0.20 -2.92 -10.62
CA ASN A 45 1.15 -2.68 -10.14
C ASN A 45 1.60 -1.23 -10.34
N VAL A 46 1.13 -0.55 -11.39
CA VAL A 46 1.46 0.85 -11.65
C VAL A 46 0.71 1.76 -10.68
N ILE A 47 -0.60 1.54 -10.51
CA ILE A 47 -1.42 2.29 -9.54
C ILE A 47 -0.89 2.11 -8.11
N ALA A 48 -0.48 0.88 -7.75
CA ALA A 48 0.08 0.57 -6.43
C ALA A 48 1.58 0.92 -6.27
N GLY A 49 2.18 1.66 -7.21
CA GLY A 49 3.56 2.15 -7.10
C GLY A 49 4.67 1.10 -7.24
N ARG A 50 4.33 -0.16 -7.54
CA ARG A 50 5.32 -1.25 -7.73
C ARG A 50 6.05 -1.14 -9.06
N LEU A 51 5.43 -0.52 -10.04
CA LEU A 51 6.03 -0.23 -11.34
C LEU A 51 5.84 1.27 -11.64
N PRO A 52 6.89 1.98 -12.07
CA PRO A 52 6.71 3.35 -12.52
C PRO A 52 5.91 3.35 -13.83
N PRO A 53 4.98 4.31 -14.02
CA PRO A 53 4.31 4.50 -15.30
C PRO A 53 5.32 4.93 -16.38
N THR A 54 4.99 4.68 -17.64
CA THR A 54 5.71 5.27 -18.78
C THR A 54 5.22 6.69 -19.04
N SER A 55 3.90 6.91 -18.98
CA SER A 55 3.23 8.21 -19.05
C SER A 55 1.82 8.10 -18.46
N GLY A 56 1.11 9.23 -18.39
CA GLY A 56 -0.20 9.33 -17.77
C GLY A 56 -0.14 9.81 -16.32
N ARG A 57 -1.30 9.84 -15.66
CA ARG A 57 -1.46 10.40 -14.31
C ARG A 57 -2.35 9.52 -13.46
N VAL A 58 -2.03 9.42 -12.17
CA VAL A 58 -2.87 8.80 -11.15
C VAL A 58 -3.04 9.80 -10.01
N THR A 59 -4.29 10.12 -9.68
CA THR A 59 -4.62 10.96 -8.51
C THR A 59 -5.46 10.20 -7.51
N MET A 60 -5.28 10.52 -6.23
CA MET A 60 -6.09 10.01 -5.14
C MET A 60 -6.50 11.18 -4.26
N ASP A 61 -7.81 11.35 -4.06
CA ASP A 61 -8.39 12.44 -3.27
C ASP A 61 -7.89 13.84 -3.70
N GLY A 62 -7.68 14.00 -5.02
CA GLY A 62 -7.19 15.23 -5.63
C GLY A 62 -5.67 15.43 -5.57
N GLU A 63 -4.94 14.54 -4.90
CA GLU A 63 -3.48 14.58 -4.84
C GLU A 63 -2.86 13.71 -5.95
N ASP A 64 -1.83 14.23 -6.62
CA ASP A 64 -1.04 13.47 -7.59
C ASP A 64 -0.18 12.43 -6.88
N ILE A 65 -0.43 11.15 -7.16
CA ILE A 65 0.29 10.01 -6.61
C ILE A 65 1.08 9.25 -7.69
N THR A 66 1.24 9.86 -8.87
CA THR A 66 1.83 9.22 -10.04
C THR A 66 3.26 8.76 -9.76
N GLY A 67 3.48 7.45 -9.83
CA GLY A 67 4.81 6.85 -9.69
C GLY A 67 5.40 6.90 -8.28
N LEU A 68 4.62 7.29 -7.26
CA LEU A 68 5.05 7.21 -5.87
C LEU A 68 5.33 5.74 -5.48
N PRO A 69 6.36 5.49 -4.66
CA PRO A 69 6.66 4.14 -4.21
C PRO A 69 5.60 3.63 -3.20
N PRO A 70 5.46 2.30 -3.02
CA PRO A 70 4.39 1.73 -2.21
C PRO A 70 4.38 2.17 -0.74
N HIS A 71 5.54 2.49 -0.14
CA HIS A 71 5.63 2.95 1.24
C HIS A 71 5.06 4.37 1.42
N ASP A 72 5.24 5.25 0.43
CA ASP A 72 4.64 6.59 0.44
C ASP A 72 3.13 6.51 0.23
N LEU A 73 2.70 5.64 -0.70
CA LEU A 73 1.28 5.36 -0.97
C LEU A 73 0.55 4.81 0.26
N PHE A 74 1.23 3.95 1.04
CA PHE A 74 0.68 3.40 2.29
C PHE A 74 0.33 4.50 3.29
N HIS A 75 1.20 5.51 3.46
CA HIS A 75 0.93 6.66 4.33
C HIS A 75 -0.21 7.56 3.84
N LYS A 76 -0.56 7.46 2.55
CA LYS A 76 -1.72 8.14 1.95
C LYS A 76 -3.01 7.30 2.01
N GLY A 77 -2.95 6.07 2.50
CA GLY A 77 -4.11 5.18 2.61
C GLY A 77 -4.32 4.24 1.40
N LEU A 78 -3.41 4.24 0.42
CA LEU A 78 -3.44 3.28 -0.68
C LEU A 78 -2.56 2.08 -0.35
N LEU A 79 -3.17 0.90 -0.25
CA LEU A 79 -2.47 -0.35 0.06
C LEU A 79 -2.86 -1.45 -0.92
N ARG A 80 -1.89 -2.31 -1.20
CA ARG A 80 -2.09 -3.51 -2.01
C ARG A 80 -1.97 -4.74 -1.13
N THR A 81 -2.98 -5.59 -1.17
CA THR A 81 -2.93 -6.91 -0.56
C THR A 81 -1.98 -7.82 -1.35
N PHE A 82 -1.12 -8.54 -0.65
CA PHE A 82 -0.28 -9.58 -1.24
C PHE A 82 -1.11 -10.87 -1.36
N GLN A 83 -0.92 -11.62 -2.46
CA GLN A 83 -1.62 -12.90 -2.67
C GLN A 83 -1.29 -13.94 -1.60
N ILE A 84 -0.11 -13.82 -0.98
CA ILE A 84 0.31 -14.61 0.17
C ILE A 84 0.62 -13.57 1.25
N ALA A 85 -0.01 -13.69 2.40
CA ALA A 85 0.35 -12.87 3.55
C ALA A 85 1.83 -13.15 3.87
N HIS A 86 2.60 -12.10 4.10
CA HIS A 86 3.95 -12.23 4.62
C HIS A 86 3.86 -12.04 6.13
N GLU A 87 3.21 -12.98 6.82
CA GLU A 87 3.13 -12.97 8.27
C GLU A 87 4.45 -13.36 8.92
N PHE A 88 4.71 -12.77 10.09
CA PHE A 88 5.69 -13.28 11.03
C PHE A 88 5.12 -14.54 11.68
N SER A 89 5.48 -15.70 11.13
CA SER A 89 4.92 -17.01 11.50
C SER A 89 5.20 -17.43 12.95
N SER A 90 6.23 -16.85 13.58
CA SER A 90 6.53 -17.05 15.01
C SER A 90 5.72 -16.15 15.94
N MET A 91 4.90 -15.25 15.39
CA MET A 91 4.10 -14.27 16.14
C MET A 91 2.61 -14.61 16.02
N THR A 92 1.85 -14.28 17.05
CA THR A 92 0.38 -14.32 17.03
C THR A 92 -0.19 -13.32 16.02
N VAL A 93 -1.46 -13.49 15.65
CA VAL A 93 -2.18 -12.57 14.75
C VAL A 93 -2.13 -11.13 15.29
N ARG A 94 -2.36 -10.98 16.59
CA ARG A 94 -2.31 -9.70 17.31
C ARG A 94 -0.94 -9.04 17.21
N GLU A 95 0.12 -9.80 17.46
CA GLU A 95 1.50 -9.31 17.35
C GLU A 95 1.83 -8.90 15.91
N ASN A 96 1.37 -9.65 14.90
CA ASN A 96 1.51 -9.26 13.50
C ASN A 96 0.86 -7.89 13.20
N LEU A 97 -0.33 -7.63 13.74
CA LEU A 97 -1.02 -6.35 13.58
C LEU A 97 -0.28 -5.20 14.27
N MET A 98 0.36 -5.45 15.41
CA MET A 98 1.14 -4.45 16.14
C MET A 98 2.42 -4.03 15.40
N MET A 99 2.91 -4.81 14.43
CA MET A 99 4.10 -4.50 13.64
C MET A 99 3.86 -3.54 12.47
N VAL A 100 2.60 -3.19 12.16
CA VAL A 100 2.25 -2.37 10.99
C VAL A 100 2.80 -0.93 11.08
N PRO A 101 2.72 -0.22 12.22
CA PRO A 101 3.24 1.14 12.32
C PRO A 101 4.77 1.14 12.43
N GLY A 102 5.44 1.92 11.59
CA GLY A 102 6.89 2.13 11.67
C GLY A 102 7.28 3.24 12.65
N GLY A 103 8.57 3.32 12.97
CA GLY A 103 9.14 4.38 13.80
C GLY A 103 8.81 4.21 15.28
N GLN A 104 8.60 2.98 15.73
CA GLN A 104 8.31 2.69 17.13
C GLN A 104 9.54 2.99 17.98
N SER A 105 9.35 3.60 19.16
CA SER A 105 10.48 4.01 20.01
C SER A 105 11.39 2.85 20.41
N GLY A 106 10.84 1.64 20.46
CA GLY A 106 11.56 0.40 20.78
C GLY A 106 12.48 -0.12 19.67
N GLU A 107 12.41 0.40 18.45
CA GLU A 107 13.30 -0.01 17.33
C GLU A 107 14.77 0.40 17.57
N THR A 108 15.01 1.40 18.41
CA THR A 108 16.35 1.85 18.78
C THR A 108 16.78 1.27 20.13
N ILE A 109 17.83 0.44 20.14
CA ILE A 109 18.31 -0.28 21.35
C ILE A 109 18.57 0.65 22.54
N TRP A 110 19.13 1.85 22.31
CA TRP A 110 19.39 2.82 23.39
C TRP A 110 18.11 3.30 24.10
N ASN A 111 16.98 3.38 23.38
CA ASN A 111 15.70 3.80 23.94
C ASN A 111 15.13 2.76 24.91
N VAL A 112 15.57 1.50 24.85
CA VAL A 112 15.16 0.47 25.81
C VAL A 112 15.64 0.82 27.22
N TRP A 113 16.75 1.54 27.35
CA TRP A 113 17.35 1.88 28.64
C TRP A 113 16.80 3.18 29.22
N VAL A 114 16.48 4.17 28.37
CA VAL A 114 16.07 5.52 28.80
C VAL A 114 14.58 5.80 28.59
N GLY A 115 13.93 5.08 27.67
CA GLY A 115 12.57 5.34 27.19
C GLY A 115 11.56 4.23 27.48
N ARG A 116 11.82 3.33 28.44
CA ARG A 116 10.99 2.14 28.69
C ARG A 116 9.50 2.45 28.92
N LYS A 117 9.18 3.51 29.68
CA LYS A 117 7.78 3.92 29.91
C LYS A 117 7.07 4.33 28.61
N ARG A 118 7.76 5.08 27.75
CA ARG A 118 7.24 5.50 26.45
C ARG A 118 6.96 4.29 25.55
N ILE A 119 7.86 3.31 25.53
CA ILE A 119 7.69 2.06 24.77
C ILE A 119 6.46 1.30 25.27
N GLU A 120 6.29 1.16 26.59
CA GLU A 120 5.13 0.48 27.19
C GLU A 120 3.80 1.17 26.86
N GLU A 121 3.78 2.51 26.84
CA GLU A 121 2.61 3.30 26.44
C GLU A 121 2.27 3.16 24.95
N GLU A 122 3.29 3.17 24.08
CA GLU A 122 3.16 2.91 22.64
C GLU A 122 2.62 1.50 22.38
N GLU A 123 3.21 0.46 23.00
CA GLU A 123 2.75 -0.92 22.88
C GLU A 123 1.30 -1.09 23.33
N ARG A 124 0.90 -0.48 24.46
CA ARG A 124 -0.52 -0.51 24.90
C ARG A 124 -1.45 0.15 23.90
N THR A 125 -0.99 1.19 23.22
CA THR A 125 -1.78 1.89 22.21
C THR A 125 -1.92 1.04 20.95
N LEU A 126 -0.83 0.41 20.51
CA LEU A 126 -0.82 -0.53 19.38
C LEU A 126 -1.69 -1.75 19.64
N LEU A 127 -1.63 -2.29 20.86
CA LEU A 127 -2.44 -3.41 21.29
C LEU A 127 -3.94 -3.10 21.18
N LYS A 128 -4.37 -1.93 21.67
CA LYS A 128 -5.77 -1.48 21.55
C LYS A 128 -6.21 -1.35 20.09
N LYS A 129 -5.36 -0.77 19.24
CA LYS A 129 -5.65 -0.67 17.80
C LYS A 129 -5.74 -2.02 17.12
N ALA A 130 -4.87 -2.98 17.50
CA ALA A 130 -4.94 -4.34 16.99
C ALA A 130 -6.24 -5.03 17.42
N ASP A 131 -6.71 -4.79 18.65
CA ASP A 131 -8.00 -5.28 19.14
C ASP A 131 -9.21 -4.68 18.41
N GLU A 132 -9.14 -3.44 17.94
CA GLU A 132 -10.23 -2.81 17.17
C GLU A 132 -10.43 -3.46 15.78
N VAL A 133 -9.40 -4.13 15.25
CA VAL A 133 -9.41 -4.77 13.93
C VAL A 133 -9.82 -6.25 13.99
N LEU A 134 -9.64 -6.91 15.15
CA LEU A 134 -9.92 -8.33 15.39
C LEU A 134 -11.39 -8.58 15.77
#